data_AF-A0A1Q3BCW4-F1
#
_entry.id   AF-A0A1Q3BCW4-F1
#
_cell.length_a   1.000
_cell.length_b   1.000
_cell.length_c   1.000
_cell.angle_alpha   90.00
_cell.angle_beta   90.00
_cell.angle_gamma   90.00
#
_symmetry.space_group_name_H-M   'P 1'
#
loop_
_entity.id
_entity.type
_entity.pdbx_description
1 polymer ?
#
loop_
_entity_poly.entity_id
_entity_poly.type
_entity_poly.pdbx_seq_one_letter_code
_entity_poly.pdbx_strand_id
1 'polypeptide(L)'
;SSEINLLKMINHTNIIRLSGYCIHQGNTYLVYEYAYNGSLSDWLRSKKNQSSLTLSWKQRVQIAYDVGDAINYLHNFTNPPYIHKNLKTSNILLDGNFRAKLANFGLARMVENDDQGGVHMTRHVVGTHGYMAPEYIENGVVTPKLDVFGFGVVVLELLSGREAAAIDKKAGEQLLSAAVIRVLEGDNVREKLRGFIDPSLKNEYPLDLAFSMAQQAKLCVVDDPNARPAMSEILVTLSKILSSTLDWDPSDEFNCSSGSEPTRIASLNNISSDVATISTNTQVVVPVNCSCSGDYFQHNASYTLKDTSENYFTVANDTYQGLTTCQAMIAQNPYNARNLSVVCKSWSLTLYKFHDLQMATGYFGEANIIKGSFYRGSFKGDTAAVKVMKGDVSSEINLLKMINHSNVIRLSGFCVHQRNTYLYEYADNSSLSDWLCSNRNQSSLTLSWKQRIQIAYNVADAINYLHNFTNPPYIHKNLKTSNILLDGNFRAKLANFLARMVENDDHGLHLTRHVVSTRGNIDPYLENGVVTPKLDVFGFGVVILELLSGREAAAGDKKAGEELLFAPVSRVLKGDNVREKLRGFIDHSLRNEYPLKLAISIAQLAKLCCR
;
A
#
# COMPACT_ATOMS: atom_id res chain seq x y z
N SER A 1 -27.40 -14.73 -9.36
CA SER A 1 -26.18 -15.45 -8.94
C SER A 1 -25.54 -14.70 -7.79
N SER A 2 -25.16 -15.38 -6.71
CA SER A 2 -24.45 -14.79 -5.55
C SER A 2 -23.14 -14.13 -5.96
N GLU A 3 -22.41 -14.72 -6.91
CA GLU A 3 -21.17 -14.19 -7.47
C GLU A 3 -21.35 -12.81 -8.12
N ILE A 4 -22.42 -12.61 -8.90
CA ILE A 4 -22.71 -11.29 -9.52
C ILE A 4 -22.98 -10.24 -8.43
N ASN A 5 -23.70 -10.60 -7.36
CA ASN A 5 -24.02 -9.65 -6.29
C ASN A 5 -22.76 -9.24 -5.52
N LEU A 6 -21.87 -10.20 -5.24
CA LEU A 6 -20.58 -9.92 -4.61
C LEU A 6 -19.71 -9.02 -5.50
N LEU A 7 -19.46 -9.43 -6.74
CA LEU A 7 -18.56 -8.72 -7.67
C LEU A 7 -19.05 -7.33 -8.07
N LYS A 8 -20.34 -7.02 -7.91
CA LYS A 8 -20.87 -5.66 -8.03
C LYS A 8 -20.47 -4.75 -6.87
N MET A 9 -20.26 -5.31 -5.68
CA MET A 9 -20.00 -4.57 -4.45
C MET A 9 -18.51 -4.44 -4.13
N ILE A 10 -17.68 -5.34 -4.65
CA ILE A 10 -16.23 -5.34 -4.40
C ILE A 10 -15.46 -4.75 -5.57
N ASN A 11 -14.41 -4.01 -5.26
CA ASN A 11 -13.48 -3.52 -6.25
C ASN A 11 -12.07 -3.42 -5.65
N HIS A 12 -11.15 -4.19 -6.20
CA HIS A 12 -9.79 -4.31 -5.70
C HIS A 12 -8.84 -4.63 -6.86
N THR A 13 -7.64 -4.05 -6.86
CA THR A 13 -6.66 -4.22 -7.93
C THR A 13 -6.31 -5.69 -8.18
N ASN A 14 -6.24 -6.47 -7.10
CA ASN A 14 -5.92 -7.91 -7.11
C ASN A 14 -7.14 -8.84 -7.12
N ILE A 15 -8.32 -8.34 -7.47
CA ILE A 15 -9.53 -9.14 -7.71
C ILE A 15 -9.95 -8.97 -9.16
N ILE A 16 -10.37 -10.05 -9.82
CA ILE A 16 -10.82 -10.00 -11.21
C ILE A 16 -12.10 -9.15 -11.33
N ARG A 17 -12.05 -8.12 -12.17
CA ARG A 17 -13.19 -7.22 -12.37
C ARG A 17 -14.24 -7.84 -13.28
N LEU A 18 -15.47 -7.96 -12.79
CA LEU A 18 -16.64 -8.28 -13.61
C LEU A 18 -17.06 -7.03 -14.40
N SER A 19 -16.97 -7.09 -15.73
CA SER A 19 -17.38 -6.00 -16.63
C SER A 19 -18.87 -6.07 -16.98
N GLY A 20 -19.47 -7.25 -16.95
CA GLY A 20 -20.90 -7.43 -17.23
C GLY A 20 -21.34 -8.88 -17.17
N TYR A 21 -22.63 -9.11 -17.42
CA TYR A 21 -23.17 -10.46 -17.56
C TYR A 21 -24.33 -10.46 -18.58
N CYS A 22 -24.57 -11.61 -19.20
CA CYS A 22 -25.68 -11.86 -20.10
C CYS A 22 -26.44 -13.09 -19.63
N ILE A 23 -27.77 -13.06 -19.72
CA ILE A 23 -28.61 -14.22 -19.47
C ILE A 23 -29.30 -14.56 -20.78
N HIS A 24 -29.02 -15.73 -21.35
CA HIS A 24 -29.60 -16.16 -22.60
C HIS A 24 -29.95 -17.65 -22.54
N GLN A 25 -31.20 -17.98 -22.86
CA GLN A 25 -31.71 -19.37 -22.86
C GLN A 25 -31.42 -20.15 -21.56
N GLY A 26 -31.55 -19.50 -20.41
CA GLY A 26 -31.30 -20.12 -19.10
C GLY A 26 -29.81 -20.21 -18.69
N ASN A 27 -28.88 -19.88 -19.59
CA ASN A 27 -27.45 -19.81 -19.28
C ASN A 27 -27.06 -18.40 -18.82
N THR A 28 -26.23 -18.31 -17.78
CA THR A 28 -25.63 -17.06 -17.31
C THR A 28 -24.19 -16.97 -17.80
N TYR A 29 -23.89 -15.96 -18.60
CA TYR A 29 -22.57 -15.65 -19.13
C TYR A 29 -21.98 -14.48 -18.36
N LEU A 30 -20.78 -14.63 -17.81
CA LEU A 30 -20.08 -13.59 -17.06
C LEU A 30 -18.94 -13.04 -17.91
N VAL A 31 -18.85 -11.71 -18.02
CA VAL A 31 -17.83 -11.01 -18.80
C VAL A 31 -16.85 -10.37 -17.83
N TYR A 32 -15.61 -10.85 -17.82
CA TYR A 32 -14.54 -10.37 -16.96
C TYR A 32 -13.52 -9.53 -17.72
N GLU A 33 -12.71 -8.75 -17.00
CA GLU A 33 -11.45 -8.27 -17.57
C GLU A 33 -10.54 -9.44 -17.98
N TYR A 34 -9.72 -9.24 -19.01
CA TYR A 34 -8.88 -10.30 -19.55
C TYR A 34 -7.49 -10.30 -18.90
N ALA A 35 -7.19 -11.35 -18.13
CA ALA A 35 -5.87 -11.57 -17.54
C ALA A 35 -4.95 -12.27 -18.56
N TYR A 36 -4.11 -11.48 -19.24
CA TYR A 36 -3.38 -11.90 -20.43
C TYR A 36 -2.48 -13.13 -20.24
N ASN A 37 -1.92 -13.30 -19.05
CA ASN A 37 -0.98 -14.39 -18.74
C ASN A 37 -1.67 -15.66 -18.21
N GLY A 38 -3.01 -15.74 -18.19
CA GLY A 38 -3.72 -16.96 -17.80
C GLY A 38 -3.60 -17.27 -16.30
N SER A 39 -3.72 -18.55 -15.92
CA SER A 39 -3.74 -18.95 -14.52
C SER A 39 -2.34 -19.16 -13.96
N LEU A 40 -2.11 -18.81 -12.69
CA LEU A 40 -0.85 -19.06 -11.98
C LEU A 40 -0.47 -20.54 -12.02
N SER A 41 -1.46 -21.43 -11.99
CA SER A 41 -1.22 -22.86 -12.05
C SER A 41 -0.58 -23.33 -13.35
N ASP A 42 -0.81 -22.64 -14.47
CA ASP A 42 -0.18 -22.98 -15.76
C ASP A 42 1.31 -22.62 -15.77
N TRP A 43 1.68 -21.55 -15.06
CA TRP A 43 3.06 -21.11 -14.89
C TRP A 43 3.86 -22.01 -13.95
N LEU A 44 3.22 -22.58 -12.93
CA LEU A 44 3.86 -23.51 -11.99
C LEU A 44 3.96 -24.93 -12.56
N ARG A 45 3.02 -25.36 -13.43
CA ARG A 45 2.99 -26.71 -14.00
C ARG A 45 3.76 -26.88 -15.32
N SER A 46 4.29 -25.82 -15.92
CA SER A 46 4.78 -25.87 -17.31
C SER A 46 5.82 -26.98 -17.54
N LYS A 47 5.49 -27.87 -18.47
CA LYS A 47 6.20 -29.12 -18.76
C LYS A 47 7.56 -28.84 -19.41
N LYS A 48 8.53 -29.70 -19.08
CA LYS A 48 9.95 -29.76 -19.53
C LYS A 48 10.26 -29.59 -21.03
N ASN A 49 9.27 -29.38 -21.91
CA ASN A 49 9.43 -29.31 -23.37
C ASN A 49 9.10 -27.94 -23.99
N GLN A 50 8.75 -26.92 -23.21
CA GLN A 50 8.71 -25.52 -23.69
C GLN A 50 9.71 -24.70 -22.88
N SER A 51 10.93 -24.59 -23.43
CA SER A 51 11.93 -23.64 -22.97
C SER A 51 11.38 -22.22 -23.09
N SER A 52 11.10 -21.54 -21.97
CA SER A 52 11.59 -20.17 -21.70
C SER A 52 10.84 -19.39 -20.61
N LEU A 53 9.70 -19.83 -20.07
CA LEU A 53 8.84 -18.92 -19.29
C LEU A 53 8.47 -19.50 -17.92
N THR A 54 9.40 -19.41 -16.96
CA THR A 54 9.19 -19.73 -15.54
C THR A 54 9.12 -18.44 -14.71
N LEU A 55 8.25 -18.39 -13.71
CA LEU A 55 8.17 -17.23 -12.81
C LEU A 55 9.45 -17.10 -11.97
N SER A 56 10.05 -15.92 -11.97
CA SER A 56 11.20 -15.58 -11.14
C SER A 56 10.82 -15.50 -9.65
N TRP A 57 11.83 -15.52 -8.78
CA TRP A 57 11.63 -15.33 -7.34
C TRP A 57 10.85 -14.03 -7.04
N LYS A 58 11.26 -12.90 -7.64
CA LYS A 58 10.61 -11.60 -7.44
C LYS A 58 9.13 -11.64 -7.84
N GLN A 59 8.81 -12.30 -8.95
CA GLN A 59 7.42 -12.46 -9.39
C GLN A 59 6.62 -13.32 -8.43
N ARG A 60 7.16 -14.44 -7.94
CA ARG A 60 6.47 -15.33 -6.99
C ARG A 60 6.15 -14.62 -5.67
N VAL A 61 7.09 -13.83 -5.14
CA VAL A 61 6.88 -13.03 -3.94
C VAL A 61 5.82 -11.95 -4.17
N GLN A 62 5.86 -11.24 -5.31
CA GLN A 62 4.85 -10.26 -5.68
C GLN A 62 3.46 -10.88 -5.79
N ILE A 63 3.35 -12.05 -6.42
CA ILE A 63 2.08 -12.80 -6.55
C ILE A 63 1.55 -13.22 -5.18
N ALA A 64 2.42 -13.72 -4.28
CA ALA A 64 2.00 -14.05 -2.92
C ALA A 64 1.45 -12.84 -2.16
N TYR A 65 2.11 -11.69 -2.29
CA TYR A 65 1.63 -10.43 -1.71
C TYR A 65 0.27 -10.01 -2.30
N ASP A 66 0.15 -10.01 -3.62
CA ASP A 66 -1.08 -9.64 -4.33
C ASP A 66 -2.29 -10.49 -3.94
N VAL A 67 -2.09 -11.82 -3.84
CA VAL A 67 -3.14 -12.74 -3.39
C VAL A 67 -3.47 -12.47 -1.92
N GLY A 68 -2.46 -12.24 -1.08
CA GLY A 68 -2.67 -11.91 0.32
C GLY A 68 -3.51 -10.64 0.51
N ASP A 69 -3.26 -9.63 -0.32
CA ASP A 69 -3.95 -8.34 -0.29
C ASP A 69 -5.42 -8.48 -0.72
N ALA A 70 -5.67 -9.27 -1.76
CA ALA A 70 -7.03 -9.61 -2.19
C ALA A 70 -7.84 -10.31 -1.08
N ILE A 71 -7.26 -11.30 -0.39
CA ILE A 71 -7.95 -12.03 0.68
C ILE A 71 -8.15 -11.13 1.91
N ASN A 72 -7.14 -10.34 2.27
CA ASN A 72 -7.26 -9.36 3.36
C ASN A 72 -8.39 -8.34 3.10
N TYR A 73 -8.52 -7.87 1.85
CA TYR A 73 -9.63 -7.03 1.42
C TYR A 73 -10.98 -7.70 1.67
N LEU A 74 -11.15 -8.95 1.23
CA LEU A 74 -12.39 -9.70 1.45
C LEU A 74 -12.71 -9.89 2.95
N HIS A 75 -11.71 -10.19 3.77
CA HIS A 75 -11.93 -10.49 5.19
C HIS A 75 -12.17 -9.25 6.05
N ASN A 76 -11.45 -8.16 5.79
CA ASN A 76 -11.40 -7.01 6.70
C ASN A 76 -12.04 -5.73 6.15
N PHE A 77 -12.23 -5.64 4.83
CA PHE A 77 -12.68 -4.41 4.17
C PHE A 77 -14.02 -4.55 3.45
N THR A 78 -14.62 -5.75 3.47
CA THR A 78 -16.01 -5.95 3.08
C THR A 78 -16.90 -6.05 4.31
N ASN A 79 -18.12 -5.52 4.24
CA ASN A 79 -19.08 -5.58 5.33
C ASN A 79 -20.44 -6.06 4.80
N PRO A 80 -20.90 -7.25 5.20
CA PRO A 80 -20.22 -8.26 6.02
C PRO A 80 -18.94 -8.84 5.35
N PRO A 81 -17.99 -9.42 6.13
CA PRO A 81 -16.83 -10.11 5.59
C PRO A 81 -17.19 -11.24 4.63
N TYR A 82 -16.44 -11.38 3.54
CA TYR A 82 -16.61 -12.46 2.57
C TYR A 82 -15.47 -13.48 2.67
N ILE A 83 -15.83 -14.76 2.61
CA ILE A 83 -14.89 -15.89 2.52
C ILE A 83 -14.96 -16.43 1.09
N HIS A 84 -13.80 -16.56 0.44
CA HIS A 84 -13.67 -17.03 -0.94
C HIS A 84 -13.99 -18.53 -1.09
N LYS A 85 -13.54 -19.36 -0.13
CA LYS A 85 -13.74 -20.82 -0.01
C LYS A 85 -13.10 -21.71 -1.08
N ASN A 86 -12.67 -21.16 -2.20
CA ASN A 86 -12.04 -21.92 -3.29
C ASN A 86 -10.70 -21.33 -3.71
N LEU A 87 -9.87 -20.95 -2.75
CA LEU A 87 -8.56 -20.38 -3.04
C LEU A 87 -7.61 -21.47 -3.56
N LYS A 88 -7.12 -21.30 -4.78
CA LYS A 88 -6.17 -22.20 -5.45
C LYS A 88 -5.46 -21.49 -6.61
N THR A 89 -4.31 -22.01 -7.02
CA THR A 89 -3.49 -21.42 -8.11
C THR A 89 -4.21 -21.36 -9.46
N SER A 90 -5.20 -22.21 -9.73
CA SER A 90 -6.01 -22.14 -10.97
C SER A 90 -7.08 -21.05 -10.95
N ASN A 91 -7.43 -20.55 -9.76
CA ASN A 91 -8.35 -19.43 -9.57
C ASN A 91 -7.60 -18.10 -9.39
N ILE A 92 -6.28 -18.10 -9.50
CA ILE A 92 -5.44 -16.90 -9.47
C ILE A 92 -4.97 -16.65 -10.90
N LEU A 93 -5.41 -15.55 -11.49
CA LEU A 93 -5.03 -15.15 -12.85
C LEU A 93 -3.91 -14.11 -12.82
N LEU A 94 -3.13 -14.05 -13.89
CA LEU A 94 -2.02 -13.10 -14.02
C LEU A 94 -2.31 -12.08 -15.13
N ASP A 95 -2.26 -10.80 -14.81
CA ASP A 95 -2.39 -9.73 -15.81
C ASP A 95 -1.11 -9.56 -16.64
N GLY A 96 -1.11 -8.63 -17.60
CA GLY A 96 0.03 -8.39 -18.49
C GLY A 96 1.34 -8.00 -17.79
N ASN A 97 1.28 -7.54 -16.55
CA ASN A 97 2.43 -7.17 -15.71
C ASN A 97 2.77 -8.25 -14.67
N PHE A 98 2.21 -9.46 -14.80
CA PHE A 98 2.34 -10.56 -13.84
C PHE A 98 1.81 -10.22 -12.43
N ARG A 99 0.86 -9.28 -12.33
CA ARG A 99 0.15 -9.03 -11.08
C ARG A 99 -0.99 -10.02 -10.91
N ALA A 100 -1.19 -10.49 -9.69
CA ALA A 100 -2.19 -11.52 -9.41
C ALA A 100 -3.60 -10.92 -9.30
N LYS A 101 -4.56 -11.61 -9.89
CA LYS A 101 -6.00 -11.31 -9.83
C LYS A 101 -6.76 -12.54 -9.38
N LEU A 102 -7.29 -12.50 -8.17
CA LEU A 102 -8.14 -13.56 -7.62
C LEU A 102 -9.47 -13.62 -8.37
N ALA A 103 -9.86 -14.81 -8.79
CA ALA A 103 -11.04 -15.08 -9.60
C ALA A 103 -11.87 -16.24 -9.04
N ASN A 104 -13.04 -16.46 -9.64
CA ASN A 104 -13.95 -17.58 -9.35
C ASN A 104 -14.61 -17.51 -7.95
N PHE A 105 -15.54 -16.57 -7.82
CA PHE A 105 -16.27 -16.28 -6.58
C PHE A 105 -17.58 -17.08 -6.46
N GLY A 106 -17.80 -18.08 -7.33
CA GLY A 106 -19.03 -18.89 -7.33
C GLY A 106 -19.32 -19.61 -6.01
N LEU A 107 -18.29 -19.91 -5.20
CA LEU A 107 -18.43 -20.53 -3.88
C LEU A 107 -18.34 -19.54 -2.71
N ALA A 108 -18.10 -18.26 -2.99
CA ALA A 108 -17.87 -17.24 -1.99
C ALA A 108 -19.13 -16.98 -1.16
N ARG A 109 -18.94 -16.68 0.13
CA ARG A 109 -20.05 -16.51 1.09
C ARG A 109 -19.74 -15.39 2.06
N MET A 110 -20.74 -14.56 2.36
CA MET A 110 -20.66 -13.62 3.47
C MET A 110 -20.79 -14.32 4.82
N VAL A 111 -20.10 -13.80 5.83
CA VAL A 111 -20.25 -14.19 7.23
C VAL A 111 -21.13 -13.13 7.89
N GLU A 112 -22.38 -13.48 8.17
CA GLU A 112 -23.25 -12.61 8.96
C GLU A 112 -22.78 -12.65 10.41
N ASN A 113 -22.52 -11.47 10.98
CA ASN A 113 -22.31 -11.33 12.42
C ASN A 113 -23.67 -11.43 13.09
N ASP A 114 -24.18 -12.63 13.31
CA ASP A 114 -25.30 -12.80 14.24
C ASP A 114 -24.83 -12.35 15.62
N ASP A 115 -25.64 -11.53 16.31
CA ASP A 115 -25.42 -10.98 17.66
C ASP A 115 -25.21 -12.07 18.76
N GLN A 116 -25.09 -13.34 18.36
CA GLN A 116 -24.93 -14.53 19.20
C GLN A 116 -23.57 -15.25 19.02
N GLY A 117 -22.65 -14.72 18.20
CA GLY A 117 -21.27 -15.25 18.12
C GLY A 117 -21.17 -16.70 17.63
N GLY A 118 -22.17 -17.20 16.91
CA GLY A 118 -22.24 -18.58 16.42
C GLY A 118 -21.24 -18.86 15.29
N VAL A 119 -20.57 -20.02 15.36
CA VAL A 119 -19.72 -20.54 14.27
C VAL A 119 -20.62 -20.95 13.10
N HIS A 120 -20.40 -20.37 11.91
CA HIS A 120 -21.13 -20.74 10.70
C HIS A 120 -20.73 -22.15 10.25
N MET A 121 -21.66 -23.10 10.29
CA MET A 121 -21.45 -24.48 9.85
C MET A 121 -22.21 -24.76 8.55
N THR A 122 -21.69 -25.68 7.74
CA THR A 122 -22.38 -26.20 6.55
C THR A 122 -22.29 -27.72 6.49
N ARG A 123 -23.39 -28.37 6.10
CA ARG A 123 -23.39 -29.81 5.77
C ARG A 123 -22.86 -30.10 4.37
N HIS A 124 -22.65 -29.06 3.56
CA HIS A 124 -22.21 -29.16 2.17
C HIS A 124 -20.79 -28.60 2.07
N VAL A 125 -19.82 -29.49 2.27
CA VAL A 125 -18.39 -29.19 2.09
C VAL A 125 -18.08 -29.22 0.60
N VAL A 126 -17.65 -28.08 0.06
CA VAL A 126 -17.31 -27.90 -1.35
C VAL A 126 -16.02 -27.10 -1.46
N GLY A 127 -15.09 -27.57 -2.28
CA GLY A 127 -13.77 -26.97 -2.42
C GLY A 127 -12.85 -27.87 -3.24
N THR A 128 -11.58 -27.47 -3.35
CA THR A 128 -10.58 -28.24 -4.08
C THR A 128 -9.70 -29.00 -3.09
N HIS A 129 -9.55 -30.32 -3.29
CA HIS A 129 -8.70 -31.17 -2.47
C HIS A 129 -7.27 -30.63 -2.38
N GLY A 130 -6.64 -30.75 -1.21
CA GLY A 130 -5.33 -30.17 -0.90
C GLY A 130 -5.33 -28.70 -0.45
N TYR A 131 -6.39 -27.94 -0.72
CA TYR A 131 -6.53 -26.54 -0.26
C TYR A 131 -7.57 -26.36 0.86
N MET A 132 -8.38 -27.38 1.11
CA MET A 132 -9.45 -27.32 2.12
C MET A 132 -8.85 -27.50 3.52
N ALA A 133 -9.21 -26.58 4.42
CA ALA A 133 -8.80 -26.64 5.81
C ALA A 133 -9.43 -27.83 6.55
N PRO A 134 -8.73 -28.47 7.51
CA PRO A 134 -9.21 -29.68 8.17
C PRO A 134 -10.54 -29.48 8.91
N GLU A 135 -10.72 -28.35 9.61
CA GLU A 135 -11.96 -28.05 10.32
C GLU A 135 -13.17 -27.87 9.39
N TYR A 136 -12.93 -27.48 8.14
CA TYR A 136 -13.97 -27.39 7.12
C TYR A 136 -14.36 -28.77 6.59
N ILE A 137 -13.38 -29.66 6.41
CA ILE A 137 -13.61 -31.04 5.93
C ILE A 137 -14.34 -31.85 7.01
N GLU A 138 -13.90 -31.76 8.26
CA GLU A 138 -14.42 -32.58 9.35
C GLU A 138 -15.77 -32.09 9.87
N ASN A 139 -15.87 -30.77 10.11
CA ASN A 139 -17.00 -30.19 10.85
C ASN A 139 -17.81 -29.19 10.02
N GLY A 140 -17.41 -28.91 8.78
CA GLY A 140 -18.10 -27.95 7.93
C GLY A 140 -17.99 -26.52 8.44
N VAL A 141 -16.98 -26.20 9.26
CA VAL A 141 -16.80 -24.87 9.86
C VAL A 141 -16.33 -23.86 8.80
N VAL A 142 -17.05 -22.75 8.67
CA VAL A 142 -16.78 -21.70 7.70
C VAL A 142 -16.38 -20.43 8.43
N THR A 143 -15.09 -20.10 8.37
CA THR A 143 -14.52 -18.86 8.93
C THR A 143 -13.50 -18.27 7.96
N PRO A 144 -13.10 -16.99 8.12
CA PRO A 144 -12.01 -16.40 7.33
C PRO A 144 -10.71 -17.24 7.37
N LYS A 145 -10.49 -18.01 8.44
CA LYS A 145 -9.31 -18.88 8.62
C LYS A 145 -9.24 -20.03 7.61
N LEU A 146 -10.37 -20.36 6.96
CA LEU A 146 -10.41 -21.32 5.85
C LEU A 146 -9.61 -20.80 4.65
N ASP A 147 -9.80 -19.53 4.28
CA ASP A 147 -9.03 -18.93 3.18
C ASP A 147 -7.56 -18.73 3.58
N VAL A 148 -7.26 -18.48 4.87
CA VAL A 148 -5.88 -18.40 5.36
C VAL A 148 -5.15 -19.73 5.13
N PHE A 149 -5.80 -20.87 5.40
CA PHE A 149 -5.22 -22.18 5.10
C PHE A 149 -4.95 -22.36 3.60
N GLY A 150 -5.94 -22.07 2.76
CA GLY A 150 -5.80 -22.13 1.30
C GLY A 150 -4.69 -21.20 0.79
N PHE A 151 -4.51 -20.04 1.42
CA PHE A 151 -3.44 -19.08 1.10
C PHE A 151 -2.08 -19.67 1.43
N GLY A 152 -1.93 -20.30 2.60
CA GLY A 152 -0.72 -21.03 2.97
C GLY A 152 -0.33 -22.06 1.91
N VAL A 153 -1.30 -22.86 1.44
CA VAL A 153 -1.06 -23.84 0.37
C VAL A 153 -0.62 -23.18 -0.94
N VAL A 154 -1.23 -22.07 -1.35
CA VAL A 154 -0.80 -21.29 -2.53
C VAL A 154 0.64 -20.81 -2.40
N VAL A 155 1.04 -20.34 -1.21
CA VAL A 155 2.44 -19.94 -0.95
C VAL A 155 3.39 -21.14 -1.07
N LEU A 156 2.99 -22.33 -0.61
CA LEU A 156 3.80 -23.54 -0.76
C LEU A 156 3.95 -23.98 -2.22
N GLU A 157 2.91 -23.85 -3.03
CA GLU A 157 3.01 -24.11 -4.48
C GLU A 157 3.94 -23.09 -5.15
N LEU A 158 3.86 -21.81 -4.77
CA LEU A 158 4.78 -20.78 -5.26
C LEU A 158 6.23 -21.08 -4.88
N LEU A 159 6.49 -21.56 -3.66
CA LEU A 159 7.85 -21.90 -3.20
C LEU A 159 8.40 -23.14 -3.91
N SER A 160 7.60 -24.20 -4.05
CA SER A 160 8.06 -25.52 -4.47
C SER A 160 7.87 -25.83 -5.95
N GLY A 161 6.97 -25.12 -6.64
CA GLY A 161 6.56 -25.46 -8.01
C GLY A 161 5.80 -26.80 -8.11
N ARG A 162 5.36 -27.36 -6.97
CA ARG A 162 4.65 -28.65 -6.90
C ARG A 162 3.16 -28.42 -6.71
N GLU A 163 2.36 -29.45 -7.01
CA GLU A 163 0.92 -29.43 -6.78
C GLU A 163 0.58 -29.59 -5.29
N ALA A 164 -0.49 -28.92 -4.86
CA ALA A 164 -0.99 -28.97 -3.47
C ALA A 164 -1.18 -30.40 -2.91
N ALA A 165 -1.68 -31.32 -3.74
CA ALA A 165 -1.85 -32.72 -3.42
C ALA A 165 -1.32 -33.58 -4.58
N ALA A 166 -0.21 -34.27 -4.35
CA ALA A 166 0.38 -35.16 -5.35
C ALA A 166 0.22 -36.62 -4.91
N ILE A 167 -0.16 -37.49 -5.85
CA ILE A 167 -0.24 -38.94 -5.62
C ILE A 167 1.07 -39.57 -6.07
N ASP A 168 1.88 -40.00 -5.11
CA ASP A 168 3.08 -40.80 -5.39
C ASP A 168 2.72 -42.30 -5.36
N LYS A 169 3.13 -43.03 -6.41
CA LYS A 169 2.84 -44.47 -6.55
C LYS A 169 3.44 -45.35 -5.44
N LYS A 170 4.45 -44.86 -4.72
CA LYS A 170 5.17 -45.58 -3.65
C LYS A 170 4.93 -45.00 -2.26
N ALA A 171 4.77 -43.68 -2.14
CA ALA A 171 4.66 -42.98 -0.86
C ALA A 171 3.22 -42.56 -0.49
N GLY A 172 2.24 -42.85 -1.35
CA GLY A 172 0.85 -42.44 -1.14
C GLY A 172 0.63 -40.97 -1.44
N GLU A 173 -0.45 -40.41 -0.91
CA GLU A 173 -0.80 -39.00 -1.07
C GLU A 173 0.15 -38.11 -0.26
N GLN A 174 0.74 -37.11 -0.93
CA GLN A 174 1.59 -36.10 -0.31
C GLN A 174 0.93 -34.73 -0.44
N LEU A 175 0.52 -34.20 0.70
CA LEU A 175 0.03 -32.83 0.82
C LEU A 175 1.18 -31.87 1.14
N LEU A 176 1.24 -30.75 0.44
CA LEU A 176 2.24 -29.70 0.72
C LEU A 176 2.10 -29.14 2.13
N SER A 177 0.87 -29.00 2.63
CA SER A 177 0.57 -28.55 4.00
C SER A 177 1.27 -29.41 5.06
N ALA A 178 1.31 -30.74 4.87
CA ALA A 178 2.04 -31.64 5.75
C ALA A 178 3.55 -31.65 5.49
N ALA A 179 3.96 -31.44 4.23
CA ALA A 179 5.38 -31.44 3.85
C ALA A 179 6.16 -30.28 4.48
N VAL A 180 5.58 -29.06 4.52
CA VAL A 180 6.29 -27.89 5.06
C VAL A 180 6.64 -28.04 6.54
N ILE A 181 5.78 -28.71 7.32
CA ILE A 181 6.02 -28.98 8.75
C ILE A 181 7.31 -29.80 8.90
N ARG A 182 7.46 -30.88 8.12
CA ARG A 182 8.66 -31.74 8.13
C ARG A 182 9.92 -31.03 7.62
N VAL A 183 9.76 -30.10 6.67
CA VAL A 183 10.88 -29.32 6.10
C VAL A 183 11.43 -28.33 7.13
N LEU A 184 10.56 -27.68 7.90
CA LEU A 184 10.91 -26.63 8.85
C LEU A 184 11.13 -27.13 10.29
N GLU A 185 11.19 -28.45 10.50
CA GLU A 185 11.41 -29.07 11.81
C GLU A 185 12.62 -30.00 11.82
N GLY A 186 13.20 -30.15 13.02
CA GLY A 186 14.42 -30.94 13.27
C GLY A 186 15.67 -30.28 12.70
N ASP A 187 16.74 -31.07 12.54
CA ASP A 187 18.02 -30.58 12.05
C ASP A 187 18.02 -30.36 10.53
N ASN A 188 19.04 -29.63 10.03
CA ASN A 188 19.28 -29.40 8.59
C ASN A 188 18.14 -28.71 7.85
N VAL A 189 17.41 -27.81 8.51
CA VAL A 189 16.28 -27.05 7.92
C VAL A 189 16.68 -26.31 6.64
N ARG A 190 17.88 -25.72 6.58
CA ARG A 190 18.36 -24.99 5.39
C ARG A 190 18.45 -25.90 4.16
N GLU A 191 19.04 -27.10 4.31
CA GLU A 191 19.17 -28.07 3.22
C GLU A 191 17.83 -28.68 2.82
N LYS A 192 17.00 -29.03 3.81
CA LYS A 192 15.62 -29.49 3.57
C LYS A 192 14.81 -28.44 2.80
N LEU A 193 14.95 -27.16 3.16
CA LEU A 193 14.29 -26.06 2.49
C LEU A 193 14.82 -25.89 1.07
N ARG A 194 16.14 -25.89 0.84
CA ARG A 194 16.72 -25.87 -0.52
C ARG A 194 16.16 -26.99 -1.40
N GLY A 195 15.99 -28.20 -0.85
CA GLY A 195 15.38 -29.34 -1.56
C GLY A 195 13.86 -29.24 -1.72
N PHE A 196 13.20 -28.37 -0.97
CA PHE A 196 11.77 -28.09 -1.10
C PHE A 196 11.49 -27.02 -2.17
N ILE A 197 12.37 -26.01 -2.30
CA ILE A 197 12.23 -24.92 -3.27
C ILE A 197 12.29 -25.44 -4.71
N ASP A 198 11.53 -24.79 -5.59
CA ASP A 198 11.44 -25.10 -7.01
C ASP A 198 12.82 -25.07 -7.70
N PRO A 199 13.28 -26.19 -8.27
CA PRO A 199 14.55 -26.25 -9.00
C PRO A 199 14.61 -25.28 -10.19
N SER A 200 13.46 -24.86 -10.74
CA SER A 200 13.41 -23.89 -11.84
C SER A 200 13.98 -22.53 -11.48
N LEU A 201 14.04 -22.20 -10.18
CA LEU A 201 14.61 -20.94 -9.68
C LEU A 201 16.14 -20.94 -9.71
N LYS A 202 16.82 -22.07 -9.98
CA LYS A 202 18.28 -22.16 -10.17
C LYS A 202 19.12 -21.51 -9.06
N ASN A 203 18.65 -21.53 -7.80
CA ASN A 203 19.25 -20.82 -6.67
C ASN A 203 19.29 -19.28 -6.80
N GLU A 204 18.54 -18.68 -7.72
CA GLU A 204 18.34 -17.23 -7.84
C GLU A 204 17.26 -16.75 -6.85
N TYR A 205 17.48 -17.02 -5.57
CA TYR A 205 16.63 -16.55 -4.48
C TYR A 205 17.40 -16.45 -3.17
N PRO A 206 17.14 -15.43 -2.33
CA PRO A 206 17.70 -15.34 -1.00
C PRO A 206 17.06 -16.36 -0.06
N LEU A 207 17.86 -17.30 0.45
CA LEU A 207 17.38 -18.41 1.29
C LEU A 207 16.67 -17.94 2.57
N ASP A 208 17.10 -16.84 3.17
CA ASP A 208 16.51 -16.32 4.42
C ASP A 208 15.11 -15.74 4.19
N LEU A 209 14.88 -15.12 3.01
CA LEU A 209 13.54 -14.67 2.62
C LEU A 209 12.65 -15.85 2.25
N ALA A 210 13.21 -16.87 1.59
CA ALA A 210 12.49 -18.12 1.32
C ALA A 210 12.09 -18.84 2.61
N PHE A 211 12.97 -18.87 3.61
CA PHE A 211 12.66 -19.39 4.94
C PHE A 211 11.55 -18.59 5.61
N SER A 212 11.64 -17.26 5.60
CA SER A 212 10.61 -16.38 6.17
C SER A 212 9.25 -16.59 5.52
N MET A 213 9.21 -16.72 4.18
CA MET A 213 8.00 -16.99 3.42
C MET A 213 7.43 -18.39 3.71
N ALA A 214 8.29 -19.41 3.83
CA ALA A 214 7.90 -20.76 4.21
C ALA A 214 7.35 -20.83 5.64
N GLN A 215 7.90 -20.04 6.57
CA GLN A 215 7.42 -19.94 7.94
C GLN A 215 6.01 -19.32 7.99
N GLN A 216 5.74 -18.28 7.20
CA GLN A 216 4.38 -17.74 7.06
C GLN A 216 3.42 -18.79 6.51
N ALA A 217 3.84 -19.55 5.49
CA ALA A 217 3.03 -20.63 4.94
C ALA A 217 2.74 -21.72 5.98
N LYS A 218 3.74 -22.13 6.78
CA LYS A 218 3.57 -23.10 7.89
C LYS A 218 2.54 -22.62 8.90
N LEU A 219 2.60 -21.35 9.33
CA LEU A 219 1.63 -20.77 10.27
C LEU A 219 0.21 -20.75 9.70
N CYS A 220 0.07 -20.58 8.39
CA CYS A 220 -1.23 -20.57 7.71
C CYS A 220 -1.88 -21.97 7.66
N VAL A 221 -1.09 -23.04 7.59
CA VAL A 221 -1.59 -24.42 7.39
C VAL A 221 -1.66 -25.26 8.67
N VAL A 222 -1.57 -24.62 9.85
CA VAL A 222 -1.76 -25.31 11.14
C VAL A 222 -3.20 -25.80 11.28
N ASP A 223 -3.40 -26.98 11.88
CA ASP A 223 -4.72 -27.59 12.03
C ASP A 223 -5.69 -26.73 12.84
N ASP A 224 -5.24 -26.14 13.96
CA ASP A 224 -6.06 -25.22 14.76
C ASP A 224 -6.28 -23.88 14.02
N PRO A 225 -7.52 -23.54 13.63
CA PRO A 225 -7.82 -22.28 12.94
C PRO A 225 -7.52 -21.04 13.80
N ASN A 226 -7.55 -21.14 15.12
CA ASN A 226 -7.28 -20.01 16.01
C ASN A 226 -5.78 -19.68 16.10
N ALA A 227 -4.92 -20.68 15.89
CA ALA A 227 -3.47 -20.52 15.86
C ALA A 227 -2.97 -19.88 14.55
N ARG A 228 -3.78 -19.93 13.47
CA ARG A 228 -3.44 -19.28 12.20
C ARG A 228 -3.47 -17.76 12.37
N PRO A 229 -2.54 -17.00 11.78
CA PRO A 229 -2.54 -15.54 11.86
C PRO A 229 -3.70 -14.91 11.07
N ALA A 230 -3.94 -13.61 11.28
CA ALA A 230 -4.83 -12.84 10.41
C ALA A 230 -4.11 -12.47 9.10
N MET A 231 -4.85 -12.30 8.00
CA MET A 231 -4.24 -11.89 6.72
C MET A 231 -3.52 -10.55 6.80
N SER A 232 -3.98 -9.63 7.65
CA SER A 232 -3.30 -8.35 7.91
C SER A 232 -1.90 -8.53 8.49
N GLU A 233 -1.72 -9.49 9.41
CA GLU A 233 -0.41 -9.82 10.02
C GLU A 233 0.52 -10.48 9.00
N ILE A 234 -0.02 -11.41 8.20
CA ILE A 234 0.72 -12.07 7.12
C ILE A 234 1.24 -11.01 6.13
N LEU A 235 0.39 -10.04 5.75
CA LEU A 235 0.74 -8.98 4.81
C LEU A 235 1.85 -8.05 5.31
N VAL A 236 1.91 -7.76 6.60
CA VAL A 236 3.04 -6.99 7.18
C VAL A 236 4.35 -7.72 6.92
N THR A 237 4.38 -9.03 7.12
CA THR A 237 5.58 -9.85 6.89
C THR A 237 5.90 -10.00 5.41
N LEU A 238 4.90 -10.29 4.57
CA LEU A 238 5.08 -10.39 3.13
C LEU A 238 5.51 -9.06 2.49
N SER A 239 5.03 -7.93 3.00
CA SER A 239 5.48 -6.61 2.54
C SER A 239 6.96 -6.40 2.81
N LYS A 240 7.47 -6.84 3.97
CA LYS A 240 8.91 -6.77 4.29
C LYS A 240 9.70 -7.68 3.35
N ILE A 241 9.24 -8.92 3.16
CA ILE A 241 9.86 -9.89 2.24
C ILE A 241 9.89 -9.32 0.81
N LEU A 242 8.80 -8.69 0.36
CA LEU A 242 8.72 -8.07 -0.97
C LEU A 242 9.71 -6.92 -1.13
N SER A 243 9.75 -5.97 -0.18
CA SER A 243 10.72 -4.87 -0.22
C SER A 243 12.16 -5.38 -0.28
N SER A 244 12.52 -6.32 0.60
CA SER A 244 13.85 -6.92 0.60
C SER A 244 14.16 -7.71 -0.67
N THR A 245 13.16 -8.34 -1.27
CA THR A 245 13.30 -9.08 -2.54
C THR A 245 13.53 -8.13 -3.73
N LEU A 246 12.91 -6.94 -3.71
CA LEU A 246 13.11 -5.94 -4.76
C LEU A 246 14.54 -5.39 -4.72
N ASP A 247 15.06 -5.14 -3.52
CA ASP A 247 16.41 -4.64 -3.28
C ASP A 247 17.52 -5.70 -3.49
N TRP A 248 17.16 -7.00 -3.48
CA TRP A 248 18.13 -8.09 -3.66
C TRP A 248 18.65 -8.20 -5.11
N ASP A 249 19.97 -8.27 -5.26
CA ASP A 249 20.68 -8.53 -6.51
C ASP A 249 21.46 -9.86 -6.40
N PRO A 250 21.27 -10.82 -7.33
CA PRO A 250 22.04 -12.06 -7.38
C PRO A 250 23.57 -11.87 -7.43
N SER A 251 24.05 -10.72 -7.91
CA SER A 251 25.49 -10.42 -8.04
C SER A 251 26.18 -10.02 -6.73
N ASP A 252 25.41 -9.69 -5.68
CA ASP A 252 25.94 -9.30 -4.38
C ASP A 252 26.45 -10.48 -3.53
N GLU A 253 26.12 -11.73 -3.88
CA GLU A 253 26.62 -12.93 -3.17
C GLU A 253 28.14 -13.12 -3.30
N PHE A 254 28.78 -12.51 -4.30
CA PHE A 254 30.24 -12.58 -4.46
C PHE A 254 31.03 -11.53 -3.67
N ASN A 255 30.36 -10.53 -3.06
CA ASN A 255 31.02 -9.46 -2.30
C ASN A 255 30.47 -9.25 -0.88
N CYS A 256 29.42 -9.96 -0.45
CA CYS A 256 28.80 -9.74 0.86
C CYS A 256 29.18 -10.82 1.89
N SER A 257 30.48 -10.94 2.21
CA SER A 257 30.95 -11.62 3.44
C SER A 257 30.79 -10.70 4.66
N SER A 258 29.55 -10.29 4.94
CA SER A 258 29.18 -9.37 6.02
C SER A 258 29.29 -10.04 7.41
N GLY A 259 29.68 -9.26 8.42
CA GLY A 259 30.08 -9.71 9.76
C GLY A 259 29.04 -10.49 10.58
N SER A 260 27.76 -10.48 10.23
CA SER A 260 26.67 -11.10 10.99
C SER A 260 26.37 -12.56 10.64
N GLU A 261 27.28 -13.27 9.96
CA GLU A 261 27.11 -14.71 9.74
C GLU A 261 27.19 -15.50 11.07
N PRO A 262 26.22 -16.39 11.37
CA PRO A 262 26.24 -17.26 12.54
C PRO A 262 27.55 -18.05 12.68
N THR A 263 28.16 -18.46 11.57
CA THR A 263 29.46 -19.12 11.49
C THR A 263 30.60 -18.25 12.00
N ARG A 264 30.64 -16.96 11.64
CA ARG A 264 31.66 -16.03 12.13
C ARG A 264 31.45 -15.71 13.60
N ILE A 265 30.21 -15.48 14.03
CA ILE A 265 29.88 -15.25 15.44
C ILE A 265 30.25 -16.47 16.29
N ALA A 266 29.93 -17.68 15.84
CA ALA A 266 30.29 -18.90 16.54
C ALA A 266 31.81 -19.06 16.66
N SER A 267 32.54 -18.82 15.57
CA SER A 267 34.02 -18.88 15.57
C SER A 267 34.66 -17.85 16.51
N LEU A 268 34.14 -16.62 16.57
CA LEU A 268 34.67 -15.54 17.41
C LEU A 268 34.39 -15.75 18.90
N ASN A 269 33.37 -16.56 19.22
CA ASN A 269 32.93 -16.84 20.58
C ASN A 269 33.33 -18.23 21.09
N ASN A 270 34.20 -18.95 20.35
CA ASN A 270 34.55 -20.35 20.65
C ASN A 270 33.34 -21.27 20.83
N ILE A 271 32.27 -21.02 20.06
CA ILE A 271 31.07 -21.84 20.06
C ILE A 271 31.27 -22.96 19.04
N SER A 272 31.01 -24.20 19.46
CA SER A 272 31.30 -25.42 18.70
C SER A 272 30.46 -25.61 17.43
N SER A 273 29.36 -24.86 17.27
CA SER A 273 28.52 -24.87 16.07
C SER A 273 27.72 -23.55 15.97
N ASP A 274 27.44 -23.13 14.74
CA ASP A 274 26.55 -22.02 14.36
C ASP A 274 25.07 -22.22 14.75
N VAL A 275 24.71 -23.42 15.24
CA VAL A 275 23.35 -23.78 15.71
C VAL A 275 23.30 -23.99 17.23
N ALA A 276 24.44 -23.87 17.93
CA ALA A 276 24.47 -24.08 19.37
C ALA A 276 23.72 -22.94 20.09
N THR A 277 22.75 -23.31 20.93
CA THR A 277 22.04 -22.36 21.78
C THR A 277 22.97 -21.81 22.85
N ILE A 278 23.07 -20.48 22.89
CA ILE A 278 23.83 -19.74 23.88
C ILE A 278 22.92 -19.54 25.10
N SER A 279 23.41 -19.85 26.31
CA SER A 279 22.66 -19.62 27.54
C SER A 279 22.35 -18.13 27.74
N THR A 280 21.21 -17.82 28.34
CA THR A 280 20.86 -16.44 28.72
C THR A 280 21.93 -15.86 29.64
N ASN A 281 22.26 -14.57 29.45
CA ASN A 281 23.31 -13.83 30.17
C ASN A 281 24.77 -14.22 29.83
N THR A 282 25.02 -14.93 28.73
CA THR A 282 26.38 -15.15 28.23
C THR A 282 26.87 -13.96 27.41
N GLN A 283 28.06 -13.43 27.72
CA GLN A 283 28.70 -12.39 26.91
C GLN A 283 29.22 -12.97 25.60
N VAL A 284 28.88 -12.33 24.50
CA VAL A 284 29.28 -12.72 23.15
C VAL A 284 29.84 -11.54 22.37
N VAL A 285 30.91 -11.79 21.62
CA VAL A 285 31.53 -10.88 20.67
C VAL A 285 30.76 -10.96 19.36
N VAL A 286 30.04 -9.89 19.01
CA VAL A 286 29.37 -9.77 17.72
C VAL A 286 30.12 -8.74 16.88
N PRO A 287 30.72 -9.15 15.75
CA PRO A 287 31.41 -8.20 14.88
C PRO A 287 30.39 -7.33 14.15
N VAL A 288 30.39 -6.04 14.47
CA VAL A 288 29.57 -5.04 13.78
C VAL A 288 30.41 -4.35 12.71
N ASN A 289 29.82 -4.13 11.53
CA ASN A 289 30.49 -3.39 10.47
C ASN A 289 30.39 -1.90 10.77
N CYS A 290 31.44 -1.32 11.34
CA CYS A 290 31.47 0.09 11.73
C CYS A 290 31.87 0.99 10.56
N SER A 291 31.28 2.18 10.54
CA SER A 291 31.70 3.32 9.72
C SER A 291 32.34 4.39 10.62
N CYS A 292 33.24 5.20 10.08
CA CYS A 292 33.83 6.32 10.82
C CYS A 292 33.10 7.62 10.49
N SER A 293 32.69 8.37 11.50
CA SER A 293 32.11 9.71 11.35
C SER A 293 32.75 10.67 12.35
N GLY A 294 33.66 11.52 11.87
CA GLY A 294 34.51 12.34 12.74
C GLY A 294 35.45 11.47 13.58
N ASP A 295 35.50 11.73 14.89
CA ASP A 295 36.36 11.01 15.85
C ASP A 295 35.72 9.73 16.44
N TYR A 296 34.54 9.32 15.95
CA TYR A 296 33.79 8.20 16.49
C TYR A 296 33.57 7.07 15.47
N PHE A 297 33.71 5.83 15.93
CA PHE A 297 33.24 4.64 15.22
C PHE A 297 31.73 4.48 15.48
N GLN A 298 30.94 4.30 14.41
CA GLN A 298 29.48 4.20 14.51
C GLN A 298 28.89 3.13 13.58
N HIS A 299 27.77 2.54 13.98
CA HIS A 299 26.97 1.62 13.18
C HIS A 299 25.49 2.00 13.29
N ASN A 300 24.78 2.05 12.16
CA ASN A 300 23.37 2.43 12.12
C ASN A 300 22.48 1.18 12.21
N ALA A 301 21.66 1.11 13.26
CA ALA A 301 20.67 0.05 13.45
C ALA A 301 19.27 0.65 13.62
N SER A 302 18.25 -0.03 13.08
CA SER A 302 16.84 0.40 13.17
C SER A 302 16.07 -0.52 14.11
N TYR A 303 15.29 0.03 15.04
CA TYR A 303 14.43 -0.72 15.95
C TYR A 303 12.98 -0.22 15.84
N THR A 304 12.02 -1.14 15.79
CA THR A 304 10.59 -0.82 15.84
C THR A 304 10.05 -1.25 17.18
N LEU A 305 9.35 -0.35 17.87
CA LEU A 305 8.71 -0.63 19.15
C LEU A 305 7.65 -1.71 18.97
N LYS A 306 7.75 -2.75 19.78
CA LYS A 306 6.84 -3.89 19.82
C LYS A 306 5.60 -3.56 20.63
N ASP A 307 5.74 -2.72 21.65
CA ASP A 307 4.66 -2.30 22.53
C ASP A 307 4.81 -0.86 23.00
N THR A 308 3.74 -0.31 23.60
CA THR A 308 3.68 1.09 24.07
C THR A 308 4.43 1.34 25.37
N SER A 309 4.96 0.29 26.01
CA SER A 309 5.72 0.39 27.26
C SER A 309 7.23 0.52 27.02
N GLU A 310 7.71 0.13 25.83
CA GLU A 310 9.09 0.30 25.43
C GLU A 310 9.49 1.78 25.31
N ASN A 311 10.66 2.11 25.85
CA ASN A 311 11.25 3.43 25.79
C ASN A 311 12.76 3.33 25.50
N TYR A 312 13.45 4.45 25.23
CA TYR A 312 14.90 4.39 24.95
C TYR A 312 15.73 3.75 26.06
N PHE A 313 15.26 3.80 27.32
CA PHE A 313 15.95 3.15 28.43
C PHE A 313 15.83 1.62 28.34
N THR A 314 14.62 1.09 28.18
CA THR A 314 14.42 -0.37 28.02
C THR A 314 15.05 -0.87 26.72
N VAL A 315 14.96 -0.11 25.63
CA VAL A 315 15.57 -0.51 24.36
C VAL A 315 17.11 -0.51 24.44
N ALA A 316 17.74 0.50 25.05
CA ALA A 316 19.19 0.52 25.21
C ALA A 316 19.68 -0.57 26.18
N ASN A 317 18.94 -0.84 27.26
CA ASN A 317 19.39 -1.73 28.32
C ASN A 317 19.02 -3.20 28.07
N ASP A 318 17.89 -3.46 27.43
CA ASP A 318 17.36 -4.82 27.26
C ASP A 318 17.60 -5.33 25.83
N THR A 319 17.51 -4.46 24.80
CA THR A 319 17.69 -4.87 23.40
C THR A 319 19.12 -4.66 22.91
N TYR A 320 19.72 -3.49 23.19
CA TYR A 320 21.08 -3.14 22.75
C TYR A 320 22.08 -3.14 23.89
N GLN A 321 21.89 -4.06 24.85
CA GLN A 321 22.67 -4.14 26.09
C GLN A 321 24.18 -4.01 25.83
N GLY A 322 24.77 -2.93 26.34
CA GLY A 322 26.22 -2.68 26.24
C GLY A 322 26.73 -2.17 24.88
N LEU A 323 25.87 -2.03 23.86
CA LEU A 323 26.23 -1.52 22.53
C LEU A 323 25.89 -0.03 22.35
N THR A 324 25.01 0.51 23.19
CA THR A 324 24.62 1.93 23.17
C THR A 324 24.07 2.37 24.52
N THR A 325 23.82 3.66 24.69
CA THR A 325 23.20 4.23 25.90
C THR A 325 21.89 4.93 25.55
N CYS A 326 20.99 5.04 26.52
CA CYS A 326 19.73 5.74 26.29
C CYS A 326 19.96 7.22 25.92
N GLN A 327 20.98 7.88 26.48
CA GLN A 327 21.37 9.24 26.09
C GLN A 327 21.87 9.32 24.64
N ALA A 328 22.67 8.35 24.19
CA ALA A 328 23.13 8.30 22.79
C ALA A 328 21.96 8.08 21.83
N MET A 329 21.01 7.20 22.18
CA MET A 329 19.79 6.99 21.40
C MET A 329 18.92 8.25 21.33
N ILE A 330 18.72 8.95 22.43
CA ILE A 330 17.96 10.22 22.47
C ILE A 330 18.64 11.30 21.62
N ALA A 331 19.98 11.37 21.64
CA ALA A 331 20.72 12.37 20.88
C ALA A 331 20.68 12.14 19.37
N GLN A 332 20.53 10.89 18.92
CA GLN A 332 20.57 10.51 17.50
C GLN A 332 19.18 10.31 16.87
N ASN A 333 18.10 10.35 17.66
CA ASN A 333 16.75 10.13 17.16
C ASN A 333 15.87 11.37 17.35
N PRO A 334 14.99 11.70 16.37
CA PRO A 334 14.18 12.91 16.40
C PRO A 334 13.01 12.86 17.42
N TYR A 335 12.79 11.72 18.09
CA TYR A 335 11.65 11.51 18.99
C TYR A 335 12.03 11.76 20.45
N ASN A 336 11.15 12.46 21.18
CA ASN A 336 11.31 12.76 22.60
C ASN A 336 11.26 11.47 23.45
N ALA A 337 12.09 11.38 24.50
CA ALA A 337 12.18 10.24 25.41
C ALA A 337 10.84 9.79 26.05
N ARG A 338 9.82 10.64 26.04
CA ARG A 338 8.47 10.35 26.58
C ARG A 338 7.38 10.10 25.53
N ASN A 339 7.67 10.14 24.23
CA ASN A 339 6.63 10.05 23.20
C ASN A 339 7.05 9.18 22.01
N LEU A 340 7.08 7.88 22.26
CA LEU A 340 7.41 6.82 21.31
C LEU A 340 6.08 6.12 20.94
N SER A 341 5.64 6.24 19.68
CA SER A 341 4.29 5.81 19.25
C SER A 341 4.29 4.46 18.53
N VAL A 342 3.33 3.59 18.87
CA VAL A 342 3.10 2.26 18.24
C VAL A 342 1.96 2.38 17.25
N VAL A 343 2.15 1.92 16.00
CA VAL A 343 1.14 2.05 14.94
C VAL A 343 0.51 0.68 14.65
N CYS A 344 -0.74 0.47 15.09
CA CYS A 344 -1.63 -0.55 14.55
C CYS A 344 -3.09 -0.09 14.72
N LYS A 345 -3.85 0.09 13.63
CA LYS A 345 -5.29 0.39 13.70
C LYS A 345 -6.08 -0.32 12.60
N SER A 346 -7.07 -1.11 13.01
CA SER A 346 -8.16 -1.62 12.16
C SER A 346 -9.20 -0.52 11.95
N TRP A 347 -9.78 -0.38 10.76
CA TRP A 347 -10.65 0.76 10.48
C TRP A 347 -11.96 0.42 9.78
N SER A 348 -13.07 0.80 10.40
CA SER A 348 -14.42 0.90 9.81
C SER A 348 -14.90 2.36 9.87
N LEU A 349 -15.65 2.80 8.86
CA LEU A 349 -16.22 4.16 8.83
C LEU A 349 -17.21 4.33 9.99
N THR A 350 -16.88 5.20 10.94
CA THR A 350 -17.66 5.33 12.19
C THR A 350 -18.66 6.49 12.13
N LEU A 351 -19.90 6.25 12.58
CA LEU A 351 -20.90 7.30 12.80
C LEU A 351 -20.70 7.90 14.19
N TYR A 352 -20.35 9.18 14.26
CA TYR A 352 -20.10 9.90 15.52
C TYR A 352 -21.31 10.72 15.95
N LYS A 353 -21.49 10.90 17.27
CA LYS A 353 -22.41 11.91 17.80
C LYS A 353 -21.74 13.28 17.73
N PHE A 354 -22.55 14.33 17.55
CA PHE A 354 -22.01 15.69 17.45
C PHE A 354 -21.29 16.15 18.71
N HIS A 355 -21.80 15.74 19.87
CA HIS A 355 -21.16 16.03 21.14
C HIS A 355 -19.72 15.48 21.20
N ASP A 356 -19.49 14.28 20.67
CA ASP A 356 -18.17 13.67 20.62
C ASP A 356 -17.21 14.48 19.73
N LEU A 357 -17.72 15.01 18.61
CA LEU A 357 -16.94 15.91 17.74
C LEU A 357 -16.60 17.23 18.43
N GLN A 358 -17.55 17.82 19.16
CA GLN A 358 -17.30 19.05 19.92
C GLN A 358 -16.19 18.82 20.95
N MET A 359 -16.29 17.75 21.75
CA MET A 359 -15.26 17.42 22.74
C MET A 359 -13.89 17.18 22.08
N ALA A 360 -13.86 16.41 21.00
CA ALA A 360 -12.62 16.08 20.30
C ALA A 360 -11.94 17.29 19.66
N THR A 361 -12.71 18.28 19.19
CA THR A 361 -12.21 19.48 18.50
C THR A 361 -12.07 20.70 19.42
N GLY A 362 -12.25 20.56 20.74
CA GLY A 362 -12.27 21.69 21.66
C GLY A 362 -13.36 22.70 21.33
N TYR A 363 -14.58 22.20 21.12
CA TYR A 363 -15.79 22.94 20.76
C TYR A 363 -15.64 23.78 19.48
N PHE A 364 -14.89 23.27 18.49
CA PHE A 364 -14.56 23.98 17.26
C PHE A 364 -13.88 25.35 17.50
N GLY A 365 -13.09 25.45 18.57
CA GLY A 365 -12.35 26.66 18.92
C GLY A 365 -11.24 27.00 17.92
N GLU A 366 -10.84 28.27 17.89
CA GLU A 366 -9.84 28.80 16.95
C GLU A 366 -8.47 28.11 17.03
N ALA A 367 -8.08 27.68 18.23
CA ALA A 367 -6.82 26.98 18.47
C ALA A 367 -6.70 25.62 17.74
N ASN A 368 -7.82 25.04 17.30
CA ASN A 368 -7.85 23.78 16.57
C ASN A 368 -8.08 23.98 15.07
N ILE A 369 -8.10 25.21 14.54
CA ILE A 369 -8.26 25.42 13.10
C ILE A 369 -6.98 25.01 12.37
N ILE A 370 -7.11 24.12 11.38
CA ILE A 370 -6.02 23.74 10.47
C ILE A 370 -5.98 24.76 9.32
N LYS A 371 -7.08 24.86 8.56
CA LYS A 371 -7.23 25.77 7.41
C LYS A 371 -8.70 25.84 6.99
N GLY A 372 -9.26 27.04 6.84
CA GLY A 372 -10.65 27.22 6.41
C GLY A 372 -11.64 26.52 7.34
N SER A 373 -12.44 25.58 6.81
CA SER A 373 -13.43 24.82 7.58
C SER A 373 -12.92 23.48 8.16
N PHE A 374 -11.60 23.29 8.21
CA PHE A 374 -10.96 22.11 8.79
C PHE A 374 -10.45 22.39 10.21
N TYR A 375 -10.78 21.49 11.13
CA TYR A 375 -10.38 21.50 12.53
C TYR A 375 -9.57 20.26 12.87
N ARG A 376 -8.61 20.37 13.76
CA ARG A 376 -7.89 19.26 14.36
C ARG A 376 -8.72 18.70 15.51
N GLY A 377 -8.94 17.40 15.50
CA GLY A 377 -9.64 16.69 16.58
C GLY A 377 -8.79 15.56 17.15
N SER A 378 -8.97 15.27 18.44
CA SER A 378 -8.39 14.10 19.10
C SER A 378 -9.47 13.09 19.45
N PHE A 379 -9.42 11.90 18.84
CA PHE A 379 -10.39 10.82 19.01
C PHE A 379 -9.71 9.59 19.57
N LYS A 380 -9.99 9.22 20.83
CA LYS A 380 -9.36 8.05 21.49
C LYS A 380 -7.81 8.07 21.42
N GLY A 381 -7.20 9.26 21.42
CA GLY A 381 -5.75 9.45 21.31
C GLY A 381 -5.24 9.61 19.87
N ASP A 382 -6.09 9.43 18.86
CA ASP A 382 -5.76 9.72 17.47
C ASP A 382 -6.01 11.15 17.08
N THR A 383 -5.06 11.72 16.32
CA THR A 383 -5.31 12.98 15.63
C THR A 383 -6.09 12.71 14.35
N ALA A 384 -7.15 13.48 14.13
CA ALA A 384 -7.95 13.45 12.91
C ALA A 384 -8.29 14.86 12.43
N ALA A 385 -8.58 15.01 11.14
CA ALA A 385 -9.00 16.27 10.54
C ALA A 385 -10.52 16.30 10.36
N VAL A 386 -11.21 17.22 11.01
CA VAL A 386 -12.66 17.39 10.95
C VAL A 386 -13.00 18.51 9.96
N LYS A 387 -13.75 18.20 8.90
CA LYS A 387 -14.26 19.19 7.95
C LYS A 387 -15.74 19.45 8.18
N VAL A 388 -16.10 20.70 8.41
CA VAL A 388 -17.50 21.12 8.51
C VAL A 388 -18.04 21.45 7.11
N MET A 389 -19.19 20.88 6.75
CA MET A 389 -19.85 21.06 5.44
C MET A 389 -21.31 21.53 5.62
N LYS A 390 -21.83 22.26 4.65
CA LYS A 390 -23.24 22.71 4.62
C LYS A 390 -23.97 22.01 3.46
N GLY A 391 -25.19 21.54 3.70
CA GLY A 391 -26.05 20.88 2.70
C GLY A 391 -26.23 19.38 2.91
N ASP A 392 -27.14 18.76 2.14
CA ASP A 392 -27.22 17.30 2.01
C ASP A 392 -25.98 16.80 1.27
N VAL A 393 -25.43 15.70 1.76
CA VAL A 393 -24.16 15.14 1.31
C VAL A 393 -24.18 13.59 1.27
N SER A 394 -25.39 13.02 1.21
CA SER A 394 -25.61 11.58 1.26
C SER A 394 -24.97 10.85 0.08
N SER A 395 -24.98 11.45 -1.12
CA SER A 395 -24.28 10.94 -2.31
C SER A 395 -22.76 10.87 -2.12
N GLU A 396 -22.19 11.85 -1.44
CA GLU A 396 -20.76 12.02 -1.24
C GLU A 396 -20.21 11.07 -0.19
N ILE A 397 -20.97 10.82 0.89
CA ILE A 397 -20.67 9.74 1.85
C ILE A 397 -20.66 8.39 1.15
N ASN A 398 -21.64 8.12 0.29
CA ASN A 398 -21.72 6.85 -0.43
C ASN A 398 -20.53 6.65 -1.38
N LEU A 399 -20.05 7.73 -2.00
CA LEU A 399 -18.86 7.69 -2.84
C LEU A 399 -17.56 7.52 -2.04
N LEU A 400 -17.39 8.26 -0.94
CA LEU A 400 -16.20 8.17 -0.09
C LEU A 400 -16.10 6.84 0.66
N LYS A 401 -17.22 6.14 0.92
CA LYS A 401 -17.24 4.76 1.42
C LYS A 401 -16.58 3.77 0.46
N MET A 402 -16.65 4.04 -0.84
CA MET A 402 -16.17 3.14 -1.89
C MET A 402 -14.71 3.44 -2.30
N ILE A 403 -14.17 4.59 -1.88
CA ILE A 403 -12.80 5.01 -2.19
C ILE A 403 -11.87 4.50 -1.10
N ASN A 404 -10.98 3.57 -1.47
CA ASN A 404 -9.94 3.06 -0.60
C ASN A 404 -8.63 2.94 -1.37
N HIS A 405 -7.74 3.92 -1.21
CA HIS A 405 -6.46 3.96 -1.90
C HIS A 405 -5.40 4.62 -1.02
N SER A 406 -4.17 4.10 -1.00
CA SER A 406 -3.12 4.59 -0.10
C SER A 406 -2.71 6.05 -0.35
N ASN A 407 -3.01 6.58 -1.54
CA ASN A 407 -2.72 7.95 -1.95
C ASN A 407 -3.97 8.84 -2.06
N VAL A 408 -5.07 8.44 -1.44
CA VAL A 408 -6.30 9.22 -1.34
C VAL A 408 -6.61 9.42 0.15
N ILE A 409 -6.94 10.64 0.57
CA ILE A 409 -7.29 10.94 1.96
C ILE A 409 -8.54 10.14 2.34
N ARG A 410 -8.40 9.32 3.38
CA ARG A 410 -9.45 8.41 3.80
C ARG A 410 -10.44 9.10 4.73
N LEU A 411 -11.73 8.86 4.50
CA LEU A 411 -12.78 9.24 5.43
C LEU A 411 -12.82 8.22 6.58
N SER A 412 -12.57 8.66 7.81
CA SER A 412 -12.56 7.81 9.01
C SER A 412 -13.91 7.79 9.73
N GLY A 413 -14.73 8.84 9.54
CA GLY A 413 -16.09 8.86 10.05
C GLY A 413 -16.89 10.08 9.61
N PHE A 414 -18.14 10.15 10.06
CA PHE A 414 -19.00 11.30 9.80
C PHE A 414 -20.03 11.49 10.93
N CYS A 415 -20.64 12.67 10.98
CA CYS A 415 -21.71 13.02 11.90
C CYS A 415 -22.78 13.84 11.19
N VAL A 416 -24.04 13.53 11.48
CA VAL A 416 -25.21 14.24 10.96
C VAL A 416 -25.83 15.04 12.11
N HIS A 417 -25.58 16.36 12.15
CA HIS A 417 -26.18 17.24 13.17
C HIS A 417 -26.31 18.68 12.68
N GLN A 418 -27.54 19.17 12.48
CA GLN A 418 -27.90 20.56 12.08
C GLN A 418 -27.17 21.16 10.85
N ARG A 419 -26.22 20.44 10.24
CA ARG A 419 -25.49 20.56 8.96
C ARG A 419 -24.31 19.56 9.03
N ASN A 420 -24.05 18.81 7.96
CA ASN A 420 -23.23 17.59 8.01
C ASN A 420 -21.74 17.84 8.31
N THR A 421 -21.12 17.02 9.17
CA THR A 421 -19.70 17.12 9.54
C THR A 421 -18.95 15.84 9.21
N TYR A 422 -17.74 15.96 8.65
CA TYR A 422 -16.91 14.86 8.19
C TYR A 422 -15.63 14.73 8.97
N LEU A 423 -15.19 13.50 9.21
CA LEU A 423 -13.92 13.18 9.84
C LEU A 423 -13.02 12.45 8.85
N TYR A 424 -11.87 13.05 8.56
CA TYR A 424 -10.81 12.51 7.72
C TYR A 424 -9.62 12.09 8.57
N GLU A 425 -8.82 11.18 8.03
CA GLU A 425 -7.48 10.95 8.57
C GLU A 425 -6.67 12.25 8.55
N TYR A 426 -5.86 12.46 9.59
CA TYR A 426 -4.97 13.62 9.66
C TYR A 426 -3.71 13.37 8.83
N ALA A 427 -3.28 14.38 8.09
CA ALA A 427 -2.03 14.36 7.36
C ALA A 427 -1.00 15.20 8.12
N ASP A 428 0.06 14.54 8.61
CA ASP A 428 1.01 15.14 9.56
C ASP A 428 1.74 16.37 8.99
N ASN A 429 2.05 16.34 7.69
CA ASN A 429 2.88 17.32 7.01
C ASN A 429 2.07 18.31 6.15
N SER A 430 0.84 18.67 6.57
CA SER A 430 -0.03 19.66 5.90
C SER A 430 -0.13 19.51 4.37
N SER A 431 -0.42 20.60 3.64
CA SER A 431 -0.58 20.58 2.18
C SER A 431 0.73 20.80 1.45
N LEU A 432 0.86 20.20 0.26
CA LEU A 432 2.03 20.35 -0.61
C LEU A 432 2.32 21.82 -0.95
N SER A 433 1.29 22.67 -1.07
CA SER A 433 1.50 24.11 -1.26
C SER A 433 2.29 24.74 -0.11
N ASP A 434 2.10 24.29 1.13
CA ASP A 434 2.81 24.87 2.27
C ASP A 434 4.31 24.52 2.21
N TRP A 435 4.67 23.35 1.67
CA TRP A 435 6.06 22.93 1.48
C TRP A 435 6.73 23.57 0.26
N LEU A 436 5.96 23.96 -0.75
CA LEU A 436 6.48 24.66 -1.93
C LEU A 436 6.56 26.18 -1.69
N CYS A 437 5.64 26.76 -0.90
CA CYS A 437 5.45 28.20 -0.76
C CYS A 437 5.87 28.79 0.60
N SER A 438 6.31 27.98 1.57
CA SER A 438 6.75 28.50 2.88
C SER A 438 7.82 29.57 2.70
N ASN A 439 7.50 30.76 3.21
CA ASN A 439 8.25 32.01 3.08
C ASN A 439 9.76 31.78 3.16
N ARG A 440 10.48 32.40 2.22
CA ARG A 440 11.95 32.44 2.09
C ARG A 440 12.74 32.89 3.35
N ASN A 441 12.07 33.06 4.49
CA ASN A 441 12.60 33.57 5.75
C ASN A 441 12.63 32.53 6.89
N GLN A 442 12.22 31.27 6.68
CA GLN A 442 12.50 30.17 7.62
C GLN A 442 13.28 29.06 6.90
N SER A 443 14.58 29.05 7.14
CA SER A 443 15.51 27.99 6.75
C SER A 443 15.20 26.71 7.51
N SER A 444 14.55 25.71 6.90
CA SER A 444 14.72 24.32 7.37
C SER A 444 14.19 23.21 6.46
N LEU A 445 13.14 23.41 5.65
CA LEU A 445 12.36 22.25 5.15
C LEU A 445 11.95 22.36 3.67
N THR A 446 12.90 22.08 2.77
CA THR A 446 12.64 21.98 1.32
C THR A 446 12.54 20.52 0.87
N LEU A 447 11.56 20.20 0.03
CA LEU A 447 11.41 18.85 -0.54
C LEU A 447 12.57 18.52 -1.51
N SER A 448 13.24 17.38 -1.28
CA SER A 448 14.28 16.82 -2.16
C SER A 448 13.72 16.38 -3.52
N TRP A 449 14.59 16.20 -4.51
CA TRP A 449 14.18 15.69 -5.83
C TRP A 449 13.42 14.37 -5.72
N LYS A 450 13.94 13.40 -4.95
CA LYS A 450 13.31 12.08 -4.76
C LYS A 450 11.89 12.21 -4.19
N GLN A 451 11.69 13.06 -3.19
CA GLN A 451 10.37 13.29 -2.59
C GLN A 451 9.41 13.92 -3.61
N ARG A 452 9.84 14.91 -4.38
CA ARG A 452 8.99 15.54 -5.40
C ARG A 452 8.55 14.56 -6.49
N ILE A 453 9.43 13.68 -6.94
CA ILE A 453 9.07 12.61 -7.89
C ILE A 453 8.11 11.60 -7.27
N GLN A 454 8.36 11.19 -6.01
CA GLN A 454 7.48 10.29 -5.28
C GLN A 454 6.06 10.87 -5.13
N ILE A 455 5.96 12.15 -4.81
CA ILE A 455 4.71 12.90 -4.71
C ILE A 455 3.99 12.92 -6.06
N ALA A 456 4.68 13.25 -7.16
CA ALA A 456 4.10 13.23 -8.50
C ALA A 456 3.54 11.85 -8.88
N TYR A 457 4.29 10.78 -8.59
CA TYR A 457 3.84 9.40 -8.79
C TYR A 457 2.59 9.09 -7.95
N ASN A 458 2.61 9.42 -6.66
CA ASN A 458 1.48 9.17 -5.76
C ASN A 458 0.20 9.88 -6.20
N VAL A 459 0.32 11.11 -6.71
CA VAL A 459 -0.82 11.87 -7.25
C VAL A 459 -1.34 11.22 -8.53
N ALA A 460 -0.46 10.80 -9.45
CA ALA A 460 -0.86 10.09 -10.67
C ALA A 460 -1.60 8.78 -10.36
N ASP A 461 -1.07 8.01 -9.40
CA ASP A 461 -1.65 6.74 -8.95
C ASP A 461 -3.05 6.94 -8.35
N ALA A 462 -3.21 7.97 -7.50
CA ALA A 462 -4.50 8.36 -6.96
C ALA A 462 -5.51 8.76 -8.04
N ILE A 463 -5.11 9.58 -9.02
CA ILE A 463 -5.99 10.01 -10.13
C ILE A 463 -6.38 8.81 -11.00
N ASN A 464 -5.42 7.94 -11.32
CA ASN A 464 -5.67 6.72 -12.08
C ASN A 464 -6.70 5.82 -11.36
N TYR A 465 -6.53 5.63 -10.04
CA TYR A 465 -7.50 4.93 -9.21
C TYR A 465 -8.91 5.55 -9.32
N LEU A 466 -9.02 6.87 -9.18
CA LEU A 466 -10.31 7.56 -9.25
C LEU A 466 -10.95 7.44 -10.63
N HIS A 467 -10.19 7.59 -11.71
CA HIS A 467 -10.73 7.55 -13.07
C HIS A 467 -11.13 6.15 -13.53
N ASN A 468 -10.33 5.14 -13.18
CA ASN A 468 -10.45 3.81 -13.78
C ASN A 468 -10.96 2.74 -12.80
N PHE A 469 -10.88 3.00 -11.50
CA PHE A 469 -11.16 2.04 -10.44
C PHE A 469 -12.19 2.56 -9.43
N THR A 470 -13.00 3.55 -9.79
CA THR A 470 -14.23 3.87 -9.05
C THR A 470 -15.44 3.68 -9.98
N ASN A 471 -16.59 3.31 -9.40
CA ASN A 471 -17.82 3.11 -10.15
C ASN A 471 -18.98 3.90 -9.51
N PRO A 472 -19.46 4.98 -10.14
CA PRO A 472 -18.99 5.53 -11.42
C PRO A 472 -17.58 6.13 -11.33
N PRO A 473 -16.84 6.26 -12.45
CA PRO A 473 -15.57 6.97 -12.51
C PRO A 473 -15.64 8.35 -11.85
N TYR A 474 -14.73 8.61 -10.92
CA TYR A 474 -14.69 9.84 -10.16
C TYR A 474 -13.71 10.84 -10.74
N ILE A 475 -14.20 12.01 -11.11
CA ILE A 475 -13.36 13.14 -11.55
C ILE A 475 -13.23 14.09 -10.37
N HIS A 476 -12.00 14.40 -9.96
CA HIS A 476 -11.70 15.24 -8.81
C HIS A 476 -12.08 16.70 -9.03
N LYS A 477 -11.94 17.24 -10.25
CA LYS A 477 -12.35 18.59 -10.71
C LYS A 477 -11.62 19.78 -10.09
N ASN A 478 -10.75 19.55 -9.11
CA ASN A 478 -10.07 20.61 -8.34
C ASN A 478 -8.68 20.15 -7.89
N LEU A 479 -7.93 19.54 -8.80
CA LEU A 479 -6.60 19.05 -8.51
C LEU A 479 -5.59 20.21 -8.48
N LYS A 480 -5.00 20.46 -7.31
CA LYS A 480 -4.00 21.50 -7.05
C LYS A 480 -3.15 21.14 -5.83
N THR A 481 -1.97 21.74 -5.69
CA THR A 481 -1.03 21.49 -4.58
C THR A 481 -1.62 21.74 -3.19
N SER A 482 -2.56 22.68 -3.03
CA SER A 482 -3.26 22.90 -1.75
C SER A 482 -4.30 21.81 -1.39
N ASN A 483 -4.67 20.95 -2.34
CA ASN A 483 -5.54 19.80 -2.12
C ASN A 483 -4.75 18.48 -2.07
N ILE A 484 -3.43 18.52 -2.07
CA ILE A 484 -2.56 17.35 -1.92
C ILE A 484 -1.93 17.44 -0.53
N LEU A 485 -2.27 16.50 0.35
CA LEU A 485 -1.74 16.46 1.71
C LEU A 485 -0.55 15.50 1.79
N LEU A 486 0.39 15.77 2.70
CA LEU A 486 1.56 14.93 2.92
C LEU A 486 1.47 14.24 4.29
N ASP A 487 1.70 12.93 4.34
CA ASP A 487 1.85 12.21 5.62
C ASP A 487 3.27 12.35 6.20
N GLY A 488 3.51 11.79 7.39
CA GLY A 488 4.82 11.82 8.06
C GLY A 488 5.99 11.26 7.24
N ASN A 489 5.72 10.45 6.21
CA ASN A 489 6.71 9.87 5.28
C ASN A 489 6.76 10.60 3.93
N PHE A 490 6.14 11.78 3.82
CA PHE A 490 6.04 12.57 2.59
C PHE A 490 5.30 11.85 1.45
N ARG A 491 4.44 10.87 1.74
CA ARG A 491 3.56 10.30 0.73
C ARG A 491 2.40 11.25 0.47
N ALA A 492 2.10 11.47 -0.81
CA ALA A 492 1.00 12.33 -1.20
C ALA A 492 -0.34 11.63 -1.04
N LYS A 493 -1.29 12.33 -0.41
CA LYS A 493 -2.68 11.92 -0.25
C LYS A 493 -3.59 12.99 -0.85
N LEU A 494 -4.25 12.62 -1.94
CA LEU A 494 -5.17 13.50 -2.63
C LEU A 494 -6.39 13.75 -1.74
N ALA A 495 -6.76 15.01 -1.54
CA ALA A 495 -7.77 15.42 -0.58
C ALA A 495 -8.78 16.40 -1.19
N ASN A 496 -9.80 16.72 -0.40
CA ASN A 496 -10.81 17.72 -0.76
C ASN A 496 -11.63 17.36 -2.01
N PHE A 497 -12.09 16.11 -2.08
CA PHE A 497 -12.98 15.59 -3.12
C PHE A 497 -14.34 16.31 -3.22
N LEU A 498 -14.67 17.24 -2.32
CA LEU A 498 -16.04 17.74 -2.11
C LEU A 498 -16.22 19.25 -2.34
N ALA A 499 -15.44 19.87 -3.23
CA ALA A 499 -15.66 21.28 -3.59
C ALA A 499 -16.95 21.41 -4.42
N ARG A 500 -18.09 21.71 -3.78
CA ARG A 500 -19.32 22.09 -4.48
C ARG A 500 -19.10 23.36 -5.30
N MET A 501 -19.60 23.36 -6.52
CA MET A 501 -19.94 24.60 -7.24
C MET A 501 -20.98 25.32 -6.38
N VAL A 502 -20.76 26.59 -6.06
CA VAL A 502 -21.78 27.42 -5.43
C VAL A 502 -22.82 27.73 -6.50
N GLU A 503 -24.00 27.11 -6.38
CA GLU A 503 -25.23 27.55 -7.05
C GLU A 503 -25.64 28.88 -6.43
N ASN A 504 -25.66 29.95 -7.22
CA ASN A 504 -26.39 31.15 -6.85
C ASN A 504 -27.71 31.13 -7.63
N ASP A 505 -28.79 31.28 -6.87
CA ASP A 505 -30.15 31.52 -7.36
C ASP A 505 -30.14 32.71 -8.33
N ASP A 506 -30.39 32.46 -9.61
CA ASP A 506 -31.60 32.88 -10.34
C ASP A 506 -31.37 32.70 -11.85
N HIS A 507 -32.30 32.01 -12.52
CA HIS A 507 -32.41 31.83 -13.98
C HIS A 507 -31.15 31.45 -14.79
N GLY A 508 -31.03 30.15 -15.07
CA GLY A 508 -30.19 29.60 -16.14
C GLY A 508 -28.94 28.90 -15.62
N LEU A 509 -28.58 27.79 -16.26
CA LEU A 509 -27.41 26.95 -15.94
C LEU A 509 -26.11 27.69 -16.32
N HIS A 510 -25.82 28.78 -15.63
CA HIS A 510 -24.55 29.49 -15.75
C HIS A 510 -23.58 28.92 -14.73
N LEU A 511 -22.63 28.11 -15.22
CA LEU A 511 -21.36 27.82 -14.56
C LEU A 511 -20.85 29.13 -13.95
N THR A 512 -20.91 29.25 -12.62
CA THR A 512 -20.37 30.43 -11.95
C THR A 512 -18.90 30.53 -12.32
N ARG A 513 -18.57 31.66 -12.94
CA ARG A 513 -17.28 32.17 -13.43
C ARG A 513 -16.11 32.12 -12.41
N HIS A 514 -16.32 31.49 -11.26
CA HIS A 514 -15.41 31.38 -10.13
C HIS A 514 -14.74 30.00 -9.99
N VAL A 515 -15.17 28.95 -10.70
CA VAL A 515 -14.53 27.62 -10.63
C VAL A 515 -13.67 27.30 -11.87
N VAL A 516 -13.75 28.13 -12.90
CA VAL A 516 -12.96 27.98 -14.14
C VAL A 516 -12.06 29.18 -14.31
N SER A 517 -11.03 29.30 -13.47
CA SER A 517 -9.95 30.25 -13.70
C SER A 517 -8.73 29.94 -12.85
N THR A 518 -7.86 29.06 -13.34
CA THR A 518 -6.43 29.45 -13.39
C THR A 518 -6.25 30.40 -14.57
N ARG A 519 -6.85 31.59 -14.40
CA ARG A 519 -6.57 32.90 -15.02
C ARG A 519 -5.62 32.88 -16.22
N GLY A 520 -6.11 32.40 -17.37
CA GLY A 520 -5.52 32.65 -18.69
C GLY A 520 -5.40 31.45 -19.62
N ASN A 521 -5.53 30.22 -19.11
CA ASN A 521 -5.68 29.04 -19.95
C ASN A 521 -7.06 28.44 -19.67
N ILE A 522 -8.01 28.70 -20.57
CA ILE A 522 -9.25 27.94 -20.65
C ILE A 522 -8.84 26.53 -21.08
N ASP A 523 -9.21 25.53 -20.29
CA ASP A 523 -9.14 24.14 -20.72
C ASP A 523 -9.97 24.04 -22.03
N PRO A 524 -9.36 23.64 -23.17
CA PRO A 524 -10.06 23.58 -24.45
C PRO A 524 -11.26 22.63 -24.44
N TYR A 525 -11.38 21.73 -23.45
CA TYR A 525 -12.52 20.83 -23.30
C TYR A 525 -13.68 21.43 -22.50
N LEU A 526 -13.48 22.60 -21.87
CA LEU A 526 -14.51 23.33 -21.12
C LEU A 526 -15.37 24.24 -22.01
N GLU A 527 -15.00 24.47 -23.28
CA GLU A 527 -15.83 25.23 -24.23
C GLU A 527 -17.21 24.59 -24.48
N ASN A 528 -17.38 23.30 -24.17
CA ASN A 528 -18.63 22.55 -24.38
C ASN A 528 -19.36 22.13 -23.09
N GLY A 529 -18.90 22.55 -21.90
CA GLY A 529 -19.58 22.25 -20.63
C GLY A 529 -19.54 20.78 -20.16
N VAL A 530 -18.74 19.91 -20.80
CA VAL A 530 -18.63 18.49 -20.45
C VAL A 530 -17.43 18.26 -19.51
N VAL A 531 -17.68 17.74 -18.32
CA VAL A 531 -16.61 17.36 -17.38
C VAL A 531 -16.06 15.99 -17.74
N THR A 532 -14.76 15.90 -18.06
CA THR A 532 -14.08 14.65 -18.42
C THR A 532 -12.86 14.40 -17.54
N PRO A 533 -12.34 13.15 -17.46
CA PRO A 533 -11.09 12.85 -16.76
C PRO A 533 -9.88 13.71 -17.18
N LYS A 534 -9.91 14.28 -18.40
CA LYS A 534 -8.87 15.19 -18.91
C LYS A 534 -8.69 16.44 -18.05
N LEU A 535 -9.73 16.89 -17.34
CA LEU A 535 -9.66 18.03 -16.43
C LEU A 535 -8.64 17.78 -15.29
N ASP A 536 -8.67 16.58 -14.71
CA ASP A 536 -7.69 16.23 -13.66
C ASP A 536 -6.30 16.00 -14.25
N VAL A 537 -6.20 15.49 -15.49
CA VAL A 537 -4.92 15.36 -16.19
C VAL A 537 -4.28 16.73 -16.41
N PHE A 538 -5.07 17.73 -16.80
CA PHE A 538 -4.59 19.11 -16.90
C PHE A 538 -4.09 19.65 -15.56
N GLY A 539 -4.88 19.47 -14.49
CA GLY A 539 -4.49 19.86 -13.13
C GLY A 539 -3.21 19.15 -12.67
N PHE A 540 -3.02 17.89 -13.06
CA PHE A 540 -1.82 17.11 -12.73
C PHE A 540 -0.59 17.67 -13.42
N GLY A 541 -0.73 18.10 -14.69
CA GLY A 541 0.31 18.81 -15.40
C GLY A 541 0.75 20.08 -14.67
N VAL A 542 -0.20 20.87 -14.15
CA VAL A 542 0.12 22.06 -13.33
C VAL A 542 0.88 21.69 -12.06
N VAL A 543 0.42 20.66 -11.32
CA VAL A 543 1.10 20.17 -10.11
C VAL A 543 2.55 19.75 -10.41
N ILE A 544 2.81 19.07 -11.53
CA ILE A 544 4.18 18.72 -11.93
C ILE A 544 5.04 19.99 -12.15
N LEU A 545 4.48 21.03 -12.79
CA LEU A 545 5.21 22.28 -13.02
C LEU A 545 5.54 23.00 -11.70
N GLU A 546 4.62 23.00 -10.75
CA GLU A 546 4.83 23.58 -9.41
C GLU A 546 5.90 22.79 -8.63
N LEU A 547 5.87 21.45 -8.72
CA LEU A 547 6.91 20.60 -8.14
C LEU A 547 8.29 20.86 -8.77
N LEU A 548 8.38 21.04 -10.08
CA LEU A 548 9.66 21.31 -10.74
C LEU A 548 10.19 22.71 -10.42
N SER A 549 9.32 23.72 -10.41
CA SER A 549 9.73 25.12 -10.26
C SER A 549 9.87 25.59 -8.81
N GLY A 550 9.22 24.89 -7.86
CA GLY A 550 9.11 25.37 -6.48
C GLY A 550 8.28 26.65 -6.37
N ARG A 551 7.42 26.93 -7.36
CA ARG A 551 6.58 28.14 -7.41
C ARG A 551 5.13 27.73 -7.59
N GLU A 552 4.25 28.40 -6.86
CA GLU A 552 2.80 28.30 -7.11
C GLU A 552 2.45 29.02 -8.41
N ALA A 553 1.49 28.47 -9.16
CA ALA A 553 0.88 29.16 -10.27
C ALA A 553 0.09 30.38 -9.72
N ALA A 554 0.54 31.60 -10.04
CA ALA A 554 0.02 32.84 -9.45
C ALA A 554 -1.52 32.90 -9.37
N ALA A 555 -2.05 32.85 -8.14
CA ALA A 555 -3.43 33.19 -7.80
C ALA A 555 -3.54 34.73 -7.80
N GLY A 556 -3.68 35.29 -9.00
CA GLY A 556 -3.13 36.60 -9.29
C GLY A 556 -3.56 37.85 -8.51
N ASP A 557 -2.85 38.91 -8.86
CA ASP A 557 -3.44 40.17 -9.24
C ASP A 557 -2.72 40.59 -10.52
N LYS A 558 -3.36 41.35 -11.41
CA LYS A 558 -2.66 41.93 -12.57
C LYS A 558 -1.64 42.97 -12.09
N LYS A 559 -0.51 42.53 -11.52
CA LYS A 559 0.73 43.29 -11.58
C LYS A 559 1.36 42.94 -12.92
N ALA A 560 1.48 43.95 -13.78
CA ALA A 560 2.07 43.82 -15.10
C ALA A 560 3.47 43.18 -14.98
N GLY A 561 3.63 41.95 -15.46
CA GLY A 561 4.94 41.29 -15.61
C GLY A 561 5.05 39.81 -15.26
N GLU A 562 4.11 39.19 -14.53
CA GLU A 562 4.24 37.77 -14.16
C GLU A 562 3.54 36.83 -15.16
N GLU A 563 4.33 35.96 -15.82
CA GLU A 563 3.83 34.98 -16.81
C GLU A 563 3.40 33.66 -16.14
N LEU A 564 2.25 33.13 -16.54
CA LEU A 564 1.73 31.82 -16.12
C LEU A 564 2.73 30.69 -16.40
N LEU A 565 3.07 29.84 -15.43
CA LEU A 565 4.12 28.79 -15.50
C LEU A 565 4.11 27.91 -16.77
N PHE A 566 2.96 27.70 -17.40
CA PHE A 566 2.82 26.94 -18.65
C PHE A 566 3.51 27.62 -19.86
N ALA A 567 3.39 28.94 -19.99
CA ALA A 567 3.96 29.68 -21.12
C ALA A 567 5.51 29.70 -21.09
N PRO A 568 6.18 29.89 -19.93
CA PRO A 568 7.60 29.67 -19.74
C PRO A 568 8.03 28.24 -20.07
N VAL A 569 7.35 27.19 -19.58
CA VAL A 569 7.77 25.79 -19.84
C VAL A 569 7.71 25.44 -21.32
N SER A 570 6.65 25.88 -22.01
CA SER A 570 6.52 25.68 -23.46
C SER A 570 7.62 26.40 -24.24
N ARG A 571 8.14 27.53 -23.76
CA ARG A 571 9.30 28.24 -24.32
C ARG A 571 10.62 27.59 -23.95
N VAL A 572 10.78 27.12 -22.71
CA VAL A 572 11.95 26.40 -22.21
C VAL A 572 12.21 25.13 -23.03
N LEU A 573 11.13 24.42 -23.40
CA LEU A 573 11.19 23.18 -24.19
C LEU A 573 11.25 23.42 -25.71
N LYS A 574 11.48 24.65 -26.20
CA LYS A 574 11.58 24.99 -27.62
C LYS A 574 12.96 25.58 -27.98
N GLY A 575 13.42 25.25 -29.20
CA GLY A 575 14.67 25.75 -29.79
C GLY A 575 15.93 25.16 -29.17
N ASP A 576 17.09 25.72 -29.52
CA ASP A 576 18.38 25.29 -28.96
C ASP A 576 18.54 25.73 -27.50
N ASN A 577 19.46 25.10 -26.77
CA ASN A 577 19.78 25.37 -25.36
C ASN A 577 18.67 25.03 -24.33
N VAL A 578 17.81 24.05 -24.61
CA VAL A 578 16.78 23.53 -23.66
C VAL A 578 17.37 23.18 -22.29
N ARG A 579 18.58 22.63 -22.27
CA ARG A 579 19.29 22.22 -21.04
C ARG A 579 19.51 23.39 -20.08
N GLU A 580 20.01 24.51 -20.58
CA GLU A 580 20.28 25.70 -19.77
C GLU A 580 19.01 26.45 -19.39
N LYS A 581 18.05 26.54 -20.31
CA LYS A 581 16.72 27.12 -20.03
C LYS A 581 15.99 26.36 -18.92
N LEU A 582 16.07 25.02 -18.93
CA LEU A 582 15.42 24.19 -17.93
C LEU A 582 16.11 24.31 -16.56
N ARG A 583 17.44 24.41 -16.52
CA ARG A 583 18.19 24.68 -15.27
C ARG A 583 17.80 26.00 -14.61
N GLY A 584 17.36 26.99 -15.39
CA GLY A 584 16.83 28.26 -14.88
C GLY A 584 15.36 28.19 -14.42
N PHE A 585 14.60 27.21 -14.92
CA PHE A 585 13.21 26.99 -14.54
C PHE A 585 13.06 26.15 -13.26
N ILE A 586 13.92 25.15 -13.10
CA ILE A 586 13.89 24.25 -11.94
C ILE A 586 14.26 25.01 -10.67
N ASP A 587 13.58 24.67 -9.58
CA ASP A 587 13.82 25.18 -8.24
C ASP A 587 15.32 25.18 -7.91
N HIS A 588 15.82 26.33 -7.45
CA HIS A 588 17.22 26.49 -7.08
C HIS A 588 17.63 25.56 -5.94
N SER A 589 16.69 25.15 -5.07
CA SER A 589 16.98 24.21 -3.98
C SER A 589 17.35 22.81 -4.48
N LEU A 590 17.01 22.47 -5.72
CA LEU A 590 17.28 21.16 -6.32
C LEU A 590 18.58 21.15 -7.14
N ARG A 591 19.30 22.28 -7.20
CA ARG A 591 20.50 22.43 -8.04
C ARG A 591 21.59 21.47 -7.50
N ASN A 592 21.79 20.36 -8.23
CA ASN A 592 22.70 19.22 -8.00
C ASN A 592 22.04 17.88 -7.60
N GLU A 593 20.72 17.82 -7.39
CA GLU A 593 20.03 16.57 -6.99
C GLU A 593 19.36 15.80 -8.13
N TYR A 594 19.22 16.39 -9.32
CA TYR A 594 18.41 15.82 -10.39
C TYR A 594 19.21 15.42 -11.65
N PRO A 595 18.93 14.24 -12.23
CA PRO A 595 19.39 13.92 -13.57
C PRO A 595 18.70 14.80 -14.61
N LEU A 596 19.46 15.62 -15.34
CA LEU A 596 18.89 16.59 -16.31
C LEU A 596 18.01 15.92 -17.38
N LYS A 597 18.37 14.71 -17.84
CA LYS A 597 17.55 13.93 -18.79
C LYS A 597 16.17 13.58 -18.23
N LEU A 598 16.11 13.24 -16.94
CA LEU A 598 14.86 12.91 -16.27
C LEU A 598 14.00 14.17 -16.10
N ALA A 599 14.60 15.29 -15.71
CA ALA A 599 13.89 16.56 -15.58
C ALA A 599 13.29 17.05 -16.91
N ILE A 600 14.00 16.86 -18.03
CA ILE A 600 13.46 17.15 -19.38
C ILE A 600 12.23 16.28 -19.67
N SER A 601 12.31 14.98 -19.38
CA SER A 601 11.23 14.02 -19.63
C SER A 601 9.97 14.37 -18.80
N ILE A 602 10.15 14.75 -17.54
CA ILE A 602 9.06 15.17 -16.65
C ILE A 602 8.43 16.49 -17.13
N ALA A 603 9.25 17.46 -17.55
CA ALA A 603 8.74 18.71 -18.10
C ALA A 603 7.96 18.50 -19.42
N GLN A 604 8.38 17.56 -20.26
CA GLN A 604 7.64 17.14 -21.46
C GLN A 604 6.33 16.47 -21.10
N LEU A 605 6.32 15.59 -20.08
CA LEU A 605 5.10 14.96 -19.58
C LEU A 605 4.10 16.02 -19.08
N ALA A 606 4.55 16.98 -18.25
CA ALA A 606 3.71 18.07 -17.77
C ALA A 606 3.09 18.87 -18.92
N LYS A 607 3.88 19.16 -19.96
CA LYS A 607 3.41 19.83 -21.17
C LYS A 607 2.37 19.00 -21.94
N LEU A 608 2.51 17.68 -21.98
CA LEU A 608 1.53 16.78 -22.60
C LEU A 608 0.24 16.71 -21.78
N CYS A 609 0.33 16.69 -20.45
CA CYS A 609 -0.83 16.70 -19.57
C CYS A 609 -1.64 18.00 -19.68
N CYS A 610 -0.97 19.15 -19.88
CA CYS A 610 -1.61 20.44 -20.05
C CYS A 610 -2.06 20.76 -21.49
N ARG A 611 -1.90 19.82 -22.44
CA ARG A 611 -2.37 19.91 -23.83
C ARG A 611 -3.55 18.97 -24.03
#